data_AF-A0A651DLK1-F1
#
_entry.id   AF-A0A651DLK1-F1
#
_cell.length_a   1.000
_cell.length_b   1.000
_cell.length_c   1.000
_cell.angle_alpha   90.00
_cell.angle_beta   90.00
_cell.angle_gamma   90.00
#
_symmetry.space_group_name_H-M   'P 1'
#
loop_
_entity.id
_entity.type
_entity.pdbx_description
1 polymer ?
#
loop_
_entity_poly.entity_id
_entity_poly.type
_entity_poly.pdbx_seq_one_letter_code
_entity_poly.pdbx_strand_id
1 'polypeptide(L)'
;MSPEIFRRSAPLLVLCILLLVACGDPAGDALEPTGEPGPAATPEPANEAEPIPSAFLAEGLHDIVVPPPGQFRLEVAGEVFEGRLDEPCGWGMRQSEGANQDRFTASSWQWTTDDGRRMTFDLGRLVMYDEFFWNRSHGHEVDQVTLRIRADEGGSLQQIEETAWSRMHLLRPAAGDEVSHRMGGGEMPAIRVAEDGLRATAAGELQASDWGEPDAYGDPLTGDFSLAVHCSAG
;
A
#
# COMPACT_ATOMS: atom_id res chain seq x y z
N MET A 1 -22.75 -44.42 -20.24
CA MET A 1 -21.31 -44.77 -20.23
C MET A 1 -20.72 -44.17 -18.96
N SER A 2 -20.51 -45.01 -17.95
CA SER A 2 -19.59 -44.73 -16.82
C SER A 2 -18.15 -45.03 -17.25
N PRO A 3 -17.15 -44.41 -16.61
CA PRO A 3 -16.43 -45.05 -15.48
C PRO A 3 -16.20 -44.05 -14.32
N GLU A 4 -16.48 -44.45 -13.07
CA GLU A 4 -15.57 -45.06 -12.08
C GLU A 4 -14.41 -44.16 -11.58
N ILE A 5 -14.53 -43.63 -10.35
CA ILE A 5 -13.87 -44.06 -9.09
C ILE A 5 -12.53 -43.35 -8.83
N PHE A 6 -12.45 -42.54 -7.76
CA PHE A 6 -11.42 -42.74 -6.73
C PHE A 6 -11.88 -42.19 -5.36
N ARG A 7 -11.87 -43.10 -4.37
CA ARG A 7 -12.05 -42.87 -2.93
C ARG A 7 -10.72 -42.51 -2.26
N ARG A 8 -10.79 -41.77 -1.14
CA ARG A 8 -9.99 -41.90 0.11
C ARG A 8 -10.54 -40.83 1.09
N SER A 9 -11.16 -41.14 2.25
CA SER A 9 -10.66 -41.76 3.49
C SER A 9 -9.40 -41.04 4.00
N ALA A 10 -9.26 -40.51 5.22
CA ALA A 10 -9.98 -40.58 6.51
C ALA A 10 -9.47 -39.41 7.41
N PRO A 11 -10.09 -39.14 8.58
CA PRO A 11 -9.65 -38.08 9.50
C PRO A 11 -8.55 -38.61 10.45
N LEU A 12 -7.52 -37.81 10.72
CA LEU A 12 -6.51 -38.12 11.73
C LEU A 12 -6.82 -37.38 13.04
N LEU A 13 -7.20 -38.18 14.04
CA LEU A 13 -7.04 -37.91 15.46
C LEU A 13 -5.59 -37.44 15.74
N VAL A 14 -5.45 -36.36 16.51
CA VAL A 14 -4.26 -36.16 17.35
C VAL A 14 -4.76 -36.00 18.79
N LEU A 15 -4.65 -37.12 19.49
CA LEU A 15 -4.68 -37.27 20.94
C LEU A 15 -3.23 -37.15 21.42
N CYS A 16 -3.06 -36.58 22.62
CA CYS A 16 -1.93 -36.70 23.58
C CYS A 16 -1.33 -35.32 23.96
N ILE A 17 -0.99 -35.01 25.20
CA ILE A 17 -1.12 -35.63 26.54
C ILE A 17 -1.00 -34.43 27.50
N LEU A 18 -1.94 -34.29 28.43
CA LEU A 18 -1.77 -33.45 29.63
C LEU A 18 -1.05 -34.31 30.68
N LEU A 19 0.10 -33.85 31.17
CA LEU A 19 0.77 -34.40 32.35
C LEU A 19 1.05 -33.24 33.32
N LEU A 20 0.37 -33.30 34.46
CA LEU A 20 0.51 -32.42 35.61
C LEU A 20 1.26 -33.19 36.72
N VAL A 21 2.20 -32.49 37.38
CA VAL A 21 2.52 -32.58 38.84
C VAL A 21 3.29 -33.85 39.28
N ALA A 22 4.31 -33.88 40.15
CA ALA A 22 4.88 -32.96 41.14
C ALA A 22 6.30 -33.42 41.58
N CYS A 23 7.01 -32.47 42.21
CA CYS A 23 7.93 -32.58 43.36
C CYS A 23 9.19 -33.47 43.31
N GLY A 24 10.31 -32.84 43.67
CA GLY A 24 11.44 -33.51 44.32
C GLY A 24 12.73 -32.68 44.33
N ASP A 25 12.87 -31.74 45.27
CA ASP A 25 14.18 -31.30 45.76
C ASP A 25 14.80 -32.44 46.60
N PRO A 26 16.12 -32.66 46.50
CA PRO A 26 16.94 -32.26 47.65
C PRO A 26 18.32 -31.67 47.30
N ALA A 27 18.70 -30.73 48.16
CA ALA A 27 20.03 -30.25 48.55
C ALA A 27 21.28 -31.01 48.07
N GLY A 28 22.31 -30.22 47.73
CA GLY A 28 23.71 -30.55 47.98
C GLY A 28 24.64 -30.34 46.78
N ASP A 29 25.31 -29.20 46.74
CA ASP A 29 26.77 -29.09 46.82
C ASP A 29 27.29 -27.82 46.13
N ALA A 30 28.13 -27.10 46.88
CA ALA A 30 28.85 -25.94 46.42
C ALA A 30 29.95 -26.38 45.44
N LEU A 31 29.78 -26.00 44.17
CA LEU A 31 30.83 -26.09 43.15
C LEU A 31 31.36 -24.68 42.87
N GLU A 32 32.68 -24.55 42.98
CA GLU A 32 33.43 -23.35 42.64
C GLU A 32 33.26 -23.02 41.15
N PRO A 33 33.09 -21.74 40.76
CA PRO A 33 32.93 -21.38 39.35
C PRO A 33 34.28 -21.42 38.64
N THR A 34 34.60 -22.54 38.00
CA THR A 34 35.53 -22.54 36.85
C THR A 34 34.81 -21.90 35.68
N GLY A 35 34.88 -20.57 35.61
CA GLY A 35 34.35 -19.78 34.50
C GLY A 35 35.14 -20.04 33.22
N GLU A 36 34.66 -20.97 32.39
CA GLU A 36 34.89 -20.86 30.95
C GLU A 36 34.14 -19.61 30.45
N PRO A 37 34.76 -18.78 29.58
CA PRO A 37 34.06 -17.68 28.96
C PRO A 37 32.92 -18.26 28.11
N GLY A 38 31.68 -18.06 28.57
CA GLY A 38 30.49 -18.38 27.79
C GLY A 38 30.55 -17.70 26.42
N PRO A 39 29.95 -18.29 25.38
CA PRO A 39 29.92 -17.68 24.06
C PRO A 39 29.45 -16.24 24.19
N ALA A 40 30.21 -15.32 23.62
CA ALA A 40 29.88 -13.89 23.61
C ALA A 40 28.41 -13.75 23.24
N ALA A 41 27.63 -13.13 24.13
CA ALA A 41 26.23 -12.85 23.85
C ALA A 41 26.18 -12.17 22.49
N THR A 42 25.51 -12.81 21.53
CA THR A 42 25.20 -12.18 20.25
C THR A 42 24.56 -10.85 20.60
N PRO A 43 25.09 -9.70 20.14
CA PRO A 43 24.45 -8.42 20.40
C PRO A 43 23.00 -8.54 19.96
N GLU A 44 22.07 -8.28 20.89
CA GLU A 44 20.68 -8.05 20.51
C GLU A 44 20.70 -7.03 19.37
N PRO A 45 20.02 -7.31 18.25
CA PRO A 45 19.93 -6.33 17.17
C PRO A 45 19.47 -5.02 17.80
N ALA A 46 20.23 -3.96 17.58
CA ALA A 46 19.88 -2.64 18.06
C ALA A 46 18.43 -2.39 17.65
N ASN A 47 17.58 -2.03 18.61
CA ASN A 47 16.20 -1.65 18.37
C ASN A 47 16.23 -0.49 17.37
N GLU A 48 16.09 -0.79 16.08
CA GLU A 48 16.10 0.20 15.02
C GLU A 48 14.90 1.11 15.28
N ALA A 49 15.18 2.40 15.44
CA ALA A 49 14.19 3.38 15.87
C ALA A 49 12.96 3.29 14.98
N GLU A 50 11.78 3.21 15.60
CA GLU A 50 10.52 3.18 14.88
C GLU A 50 10.46 4.37 13.90
N PRO A 51 10.11 4.15 12.63
CA PRO A 51 9.95 5.23 11.66
C PRO A 51 8.94 6.25 12.19
N ILE A 52 9.39 7.50 12.35
CA ILE A 52 8.59 8.57 12.94
C ILE A 52 7.53 9.01 11.89
N PRO A 53 6.22 8.89 12.17
CA PRO A 53 5.16 9.29 11.23
C PRO A 53 5.28 10.74 10.72
N SER A 54 5.87 11.63 11.53
CA SER A 54 6.09 13.02 11.12
C SER A 54 7.11 13.17 9.98
N ALA A 55 8.03 12.21 9.79
CA ALA A 55 8.98 12.26 8.68
C ALA A 55 8.29 12.14 7.33
N PHE A 56 7.15 11.45 7.28
CA PHE A 56 6.34 11.26 6.09
C PHE A 56 5.55 12.51 5.67
N LEU A 57 5.07 13.26 6.66
CA LEU A 57 4.27 14.47 6.45
C LEU A 57 5.11 15.74 6.34
N ALA A 58 6.40 15.68 6.68
CA ALA A 58 7.32 16.82 6.66
C ALA A 58 7.80 17.20 5.24
N GLU A 59 7.35 16.49 4.21
CA GLU A 59 7.79 16.73 2.84
C GLU A 59 6.99 17.86 2.18
N GLY A 60 7.70 18.85 1.63
CA GLY A 60 7.07 19.92 0.87
C GLY A 60 6.39 19.37 -0.38
N LEU A 61 5.16 19.82 -0.65
CA LEU A 61 4.42 19.46 -1.87
C LEU A 61 5.25 19.74 -3.13
N HIS A 62 4.98 19.01 -4.20
CA HIS A 62 5.47 19.36 -5.54
C HIS A 62 4.96 20.75 -5.93
N ASP A 63 5.65 21.44 -6.84
CA ASP A 63 5.26 22.75 -7.36
C ASP A 63 4.08 22.63 -8.34
N ILE A 64 2.94 22.18 -7.82
CA ILE A 64 1.68 21.94 -8.51
C ILE A 64 0.60 22.77 -7.81
N VAL A 65 -0.30 23.35 -8.60
CA VAL A 65 -1.44 24.12 -8.06
C VAL A 65 -2.39 23.18 -7.31
N VAL A 66 -2.50 23.38 -6.01
CA VAL A 66 -3.43 22.63 -5.15
C VAL A 66 -4.85 23.21 -5.30
N PRO A 67 -5.86 22.38 -5.59
CA PRO A 67 -7.23 22.84 -5.76
C PRO A 67 -7.91 23.20 -4.41
N PRO A 68 -9.12 23.78 -4.43
CA PRO A 68 -9.93 24.00 -3.22
C PRO A 68 -10.28 22.69 -2.47
N PRO A 69 -10.64 22.75 -1.18
CA PRO A 69 -11.05 21.58 -0.42
C PRO A 69 -12.19 20.78 -1.07
N GLY A 70 -12.09 19.45 -1.02
CA GLY A 70 -13.02 18.50 -1.63
C GLY A 70 -12.83 18.31 -3.14
N GLN A 71 -11.72 18.78 -3.71
CA GLN A 71 -11.45 18.73 -5.15
C GLN A 71 -10.10 18.11 -5.47
N PHE A 72 -9.95 17.70 -6.73
CA PHE A 72 -8.70 17.29 -7.33
C PHE A 72 -8.45 18.03 -8.64
N ARG A 73 -7.18 18.11 -9.02
CA ARG A 73 -6.70 18.53 -10.33
C ARG A 73 -5.69 17.52 -10.82
N LEU A 74 -5.95 16.94 -11.99
CA LEU A 74 -5.11 15.94 -12.65
C LEU A 74 -4.74 16.47 -14.03
N GLU A 75 -3.49 16.33 -14.42
CA GLU A 75 -3.02 16.56 -15.78
C GLU A 75 -2.28 15.33 -16.25
N VAL A 76 -2.62 14.82 -17.44
CA VAL A 76 -1.96 13.67 -18.06
C VAL A 76 -1.75 13.95 -19.53
N ALA A 77 -0.51 13.82 -20.01
CA ALA A 77 -0.16 14.08 -21.41
C ALA A 77 -0.68 15.44 -21.94
N GLY A 78 -0.74 16.46 -21.08
CA GLY A 78 -1.24 17.81 -21.39
C GLY A 78 -2.76 17.98 -21.35
N GLU A 79 -3.51 16.92 -21.06
CA GLU A 79 -4.96 17.00 -20.84
C GLU A 79 -5.25 17.24 -19.35
N VAL A 80 -6.07 18.25 -19.05
CA VAL A 80 -6.41 18.68 -17.69
C VAL A 80 -7.79 18.20 -17.30
N PHE A 81 -7.88 17.73 -16.07
CA PHE A 81 -9.00 17.02 -15.48
C PHE A 81 -9.25 17.55 -14.08
N GLU A 82 -10.46 18.01 -13.79
CA GLU A 82 -10.84 18.56 -12.48
C GLU A 82 -12.18 17.98 -12.03
N GLY A 83 -12.28 17.71 -10.73
CA GLY A 83 -13.50 17.12 -10.19
C GLY A 83 -13.56 17.13 -8.67
N ARG A 84 -14.56 16.43 -8.15
CA ARG A 84 -14.79 16.27 -6.71
C ARG A 84 -14.26 14.95 -6.21
N LEU A 85 -13.93 14.91 -4.93
CA LEU A 85 -13.57 13.68 -4.22
C LEU A 85 -14.83 13.05 -3.63
N ASP A 86 -14.99 11.72 -3.78
CA ASP A 86 -16.17 10.97 -3.35
C ASP A 86 -15.95 10.12 -2.06
N GLU A 87 -14.79 10.30 -1.42
CA GLU A 87 -14.23 9.48 -0.31
C GLU A 87 -13.73 8.07 -0.71
N PRO A 88 -12.69 7.54 -0.02
CA PRO A 88 -11.90 8.14 1.08
C PRO A 88 -10.92 9.22 0.62
N CYS A 89 -10.73 10.26 1.46
CA CYS A 89 -9.70 11.30 1.28
C CYS A 89 -9.06 11.69 2.62
N GLY A 90 -7.74 11.55 2.73
CA GLY A 90 -6.96 12.10 3.83
C GLY A 90 -5.91 11.14 4.36
N TRP A 91 -5.21 11.61 5.39
CA TRP A 91 -4.30 10.83 6.20
C TRP A 91 -5.02 10.03 7.29
N GLY A 92 -4.59 8.79 7.52
CA GLY A 92 -5.02 8.02 8.66
C GLY A 92 -4.15 6.80 8.93
N MET A 93 -4.21 6.33 10.17
CA MET A 93 -3.65 5.05 10.55
C MET A 93 -4.72 3.97 10.36
N ARG A 94 -4.43 2.97 9.54
CA ARG A 94 -5.25 1.77 9.40
C ARG A 94 -4.65 0.66 10.26
N GLN A 95 -5.46 0.16 11.19
CA GLN A 95 -5.18 -1.08 11.91
C GLN A 95 -5.95 -2.21 11.23
N SER A 96 -5.24 -3.25 10.80
CA SER A 96 -5.80 -4.52 10.37
C SER A 96 -5.23 -5.65 11.23
N GLU A 97 -5.80 -6.85 11.20
CA GLU A 97 -5.33 -7.99 11.99
C GLU A 97 -3.83 -8.25 11.73
N GLY A 98 -2.97 -7.73 12.61
CA GLY A 98 -1.52 -7.85 12.53
C GLY A 98 -0.80 -6.85 11.61
N ALA A 99 -1.43 -5.74 11.19
CA ALA A 99 -0.74 -4.67 10.47
C ALA A 99 -1.22 -3.27 10.83
N ASN A 100 -0.28 -2.43 11.29
CA ASN A 100 -0.38 -0.99 11.35
C ASN A 100 0.15 -0.40 10.04
N GLN A 101 -0.68 0.45 9.43
CA GLN A 101 -0.35 1.12 8.20
C GLN A 101 -0.69 2.60 8.32
N ASP A 102 0.33 3.43 8.15
CA ASP A 102 0.17 4.85 7.92
C ASP A 102 -0.14 5.08 6.44
N ARG A 103 -1.28 5.71 6.15
CA ARG A 103 -1.80 5.83 4.78
C ARG A 103 -2.36 7.21 4.52
N PHE A 104 -1.89 7.81 3.43
CA PHE A 104 -2.67 8.82 2.71
C PHE A 104 -3.45 8.12 1.59
N THR A 105 -4.72 8.45 1.45
CA THR A 105 -5.52 7.99 0.31
C THR A 105 -6.39 9.12 -0.21
N ALA A 106 -6.58 9.18 -1.52
CA ALA A 106 -7.59 10.02 -2.14
C ALA A 106 -8.14 9.29 -3.37
N SER A 107 -9.46 9.23 -3.49
CA SER A 107 -10.11 8.59 -4.63
C SER A 107 -11.30 9.38 -5.14
N SER A 108 -11.55 9.25 -6.44
CA SER A 108 -12.79 9.64 -7.10
C SER A 108 -13.32 8.43 -7.87
N TRP A 109 -14.54 8.01 -7.59
CA TRP A 109 -15.10 6.77 -8.13
C TRP A 109 -16.09 7.00 -9.26
N GLN A 110 -16.64 8.21 -9.39
CA GLN A 110 -17.64 8.52 -10.40
C GLN A 110 -17.50 9.96 -10.91
N TRP A 111 -16.32 10.30 -11.41
CA TRP A 111 -16.15 11.59 -12.07
C TRP A 111 -16.47 11.46 -13.57
N THR A 112 -17.10 12.49 -14.12
CA THR A 112 -17.38 12.63 -15.54
C THR A 112 -16.68 13.89 -16.05
N THR A 113 -15.84 13.73 -17.07
CA THR A 113 -15.17 14.83 -17.77
C THR A 113 -16.17 15.69 -18.54
N ASP A 114 -15.74 16.88 -18.97
CA ASP A 114 -16.55 17.77 -19.79
C ASP A 114 -16.98 17.15 -21.13
N ASP A 115 -16.19 16.21 -21.65
CA ASP A 115 -16.48 15.46 -22.88
C ASP A 115 -17.30 14.17 -22.66
N GLY A 116 -17.80 13.94 -21.43
CA GLY A 116 -18.73 12.85 -21.11
C GLY A 116 -18.08 11.51 -20.75
N ARG A 117 -16.75 11.41 -20.74
CA ARG A 117 -16.03 10.20 -20.30
C ARG A 117 -16.16 10.01 -18.80
N ARG A 118 -16.24 8.76 -18.35
CA ARG A 118 -16.22 8.42 -16.92
C ARG A 118 -14.83 8.02 -16.49
N MET A 119 -14.40 8.55 -15.35
CA MET A 119 -13.06 8.38 -14.85
C MET A 119 -13.08 8.01 -13.37
N THR A 120 -12.11 7.16 -13.01
CA THR A 120 -11.78 6.87 -11.61
C THR A 120 -10.31 7.07 -11.40
N PHE A 121 -9.96 7.54 -10.20
CA PHE A 121 -8.58 7.49 -9.76
C PHE A 121 -8.50 7.06 -8.31
N ASP A 122 -7.37 6.43 -8.00
CA ASP A 122 -6.93 6.10 -6.66
C ASP A 122 -5.48 6.58 -6.51
N LEU A 123 -5.28 7.48 -5.54
CA LEU A 123 -3.99 7.98 -5.10
C LEU A 123 -3.73 7.41 -3.71
N GLY A 124 -2.58 6.79 -3.51
CA GLY A 124 -2.21 6.20 -2.23
C GLY A 124 -0.72 6.31 -1.96
N ARG A 125 -0.38 6.80 -0.76
CA ARG A 125 0.98 6.72 -0.20
C ARG A 125 0.90 5.94 1.11
N LEU A 126 1.62 4.83 1.21
CA LEU A 126 1.47 3.84 2.26
C LEU A 126 2.83 3.59 2.93
N VAL A 127 2.85 3.55 4.26
CA VAL A 127 3.95 3.01 5.06
C VAL A 127 3.39 1.89 5.93
N MET A 128 3.86 0.66 5.71
CA MET A 128 3.41 -0.51 6.46
C MET A 128 4.47 -0.90 7.47
N TYR A 129 4.14 -1.08 8.75
CA TYR A 129 5.16 -1.28 9.79
C TYR A 129 5.41 -2.75 10.19
N ASP A 130 4.54 -3.67 9.75
CA ASP A 130 4.55 -5.05 10.25
C ASP A 130 5.11 -6.07 9.25
N GLU A 131 5.90 -7.02 9.78
CA GLU A 131 6.61 -8.06 9.02
C GLU A 131 5.69 -9.05 8.27
N PHE A 132 4.44 -9.18 8.73
CA PHE A 132 3.49 -10.21 8.27
C PHE A 132 3.17 -10.09 6.78
N PHE A 133 3.28 -8.87 6.22
CA PHE A 133 3.04 -8.59 4.80
C PHE A 133 4.33 -8.41 3.98
N TRP A 134 5.41 -9.13 4.35
CA TRP A 134 6.58 -9.57 3.55
C TRP A 134 8.00 -9.14 4.02
N ASN A 135 8.44 -9.62 5.22
CA ASN A 135 9.83 -9.89 5.70
C ASN A 135 10.80 -8.68 5.88
N ARG A 136 11.50 -8.41 7.01
CA ARG A 136 11.41 -8.72 8.47
C ARG A 136 12.15 -7.64 9.32
N SER A 137 12.33 -6.42 8.82
CA SER A 137 13.16 -5.46 9.58
C SER A 137 12.73 -4.01 9.44
N HIS A 138 12.08 -3.64 8.34
CA HIS A 138 11.72 -2.25 8.10
C HIS A 138 10.39 -2.20 7.38
N GLY A 139 9.56 -1.25 7.77
CA GLY A 139 8.30 -1.03 7.10
C GLY A 139 8.46 -0.71 5.62
N HIS A 140 7.51 -1.14 4.78
CA HIS A 140 7.54 -0.91 3.34
C HIS A 140 6.93 0.44 3.00
N GLU A 141 7.52 1.13 2.04
CA GLU A 141 6.95 2.37 1.50
C GLU A 141 6.44 2.15 0.08
N VAL A 142 5.20 2.56 -0.16
CA VAL A 142 4.55 2.43 -1.46
C VAL A 142 4.00 3.79 -1.88
N ASP A 143 4.41 4.24 -3.07
CA ASP A 143 3.71 5.27 -3.82
C ASP A 143 2.87 4.62 -4.91
N GLN A 144 1.57 4.91 -4.94
CA GLN A 144 0.63 4.38 -5.90
C GLN A 144 -0.27 5.48 -6.48
N VAL A 145 -0.34 5.52 -7.81
CA VAL A 145 -1.40 6.20 -8.55
C VAL A 145 -1.99 5.21 -9.54
N THR A 146 -3.31 5.06 -9.51
CA THR A 146 -4.08 4.23 -10.43
C THR A 146 -5.14 5.09 -11.10
N LEU A 147 -5.19 5.11 -12.43
CA LEU A 147 -6.22 5.79 -13.22
C LEU A 147 -6.99 4.77 -14.06
N ARG A 148 -8.33 4.84 -14.08
CA ARG A 148 -9.17 4.09 -15.03
C ARG A 148 -10.07 5.05 -15.78
N ILE A 149 -10.16 4.90 -17.09
CA ILE A 149 -10.86 5.85 -17.96
C ILE A 149 -11.68 5.09 -18.97
N ARG A 150 -12.97 5.40 -19.00
CA ARG A 150 -13.93 4.80 -19.90
C ARG A 150 -14.53 5.87 -20.78
N ALA A 151 -14.45 5.66 -22.08
CA ALA A 151 -14.89 6.63 -23.07
C ALA A 151 -16.41 6.66 -23.31
N ASP A 152 -17.17 5.70 -22.75
CA ASP A 152 -18.61 5.61 -22.99
C ASP A 152 -19.45 6.25 -21.87
N GLU A 153 -20.60 6.80 -22.27
CA GLU A 153 -21.51 7.56 -21.39
C GLU A 153 -22.36 6.66 -20.45
N GLY A 154 -22.25 5.33 -20.57
CA GLY A 154 -23.31 4.39 -20.15
C GLY A 154 -22.94 3.19 -19.25
N GLY A 155 -21.70 3.07 -18.74
CA GLY A 155 -21.27 1.89 -17.98
C GLY A 155 -21.76 1.79 -16.52
N SER A 156 -21.88 0.58 -15.98
CA SER A 156 -22.01 0.31 -14.54
C SER A 156 -20.66 0.44 -13.81
N LEU A 157 -20.64 0.49 -12.47
CA LEU A 157 -19.40 0.45 -11.69
C LEU A 157 -18.56 -0.80 -11.97
N GLN A 158 -19.20 -1.96 -12.09
CA GLN A 158 -18.53 -3.22 -12.43
C GLN A 158 -17.80 -3.12 -13.77
N GLN A 159 -18.43 -2.46 -14.73
CA GLN A 159 -17.87 -2.20 -16.06
C GLN A 159 -16.68 -1.22 -16.03
N ILE A 160 -16.59 -0.34 -15.03
CA ILE A 160 -15.43 0.52 -14.80
C ILE A 160 -14.27 -0.31 -14.23
N GLU A 161 -14.53 -1.27 -13.34
CA GLU A 161 -13.49 -2.16 -12.79
C GLU A 161 -12.86 -3.06 -13.88
N GLU A 162 -13.64 -3.39 -14.91
CA GLU A 162 -13.21 -4.16 -16.08
C GLU A 162 -12.51 -3.31 -17.16
N THR A 163 -12.37 -1.99 -16.96
CA THR A 163 -11.77 -1.08 -17.94
C THR A 163 -10.24 -1.12 -17.87
N ALA A 164 -9.58 -0.99 -19.03
CA ALA A 164 -8.13 -0.83 -19.10
C ALA A 164 -7.70 0.36 -18.23
N TRP A 165 -6.54 0.24 -17.60
CA TRP A 165 -6.12 1.18 -16.58
C TRP A 165 -4.64 1.46 -16.63
N SER A 166 -4.28 2.61 -16.09
CA SER A 166 -2.94 3.15 -16.03
C SER A 166 -2.47 3.17 -14.60
N ARG A 167 -1.17 2.95 -14.40
CA ARG A 167 -0.60 2.92 -13.06
C ARG A 167 0.78 3.54 -13.02
N MET A 168 1.05 4.22 -11.91
CA MET A 168 2.38 4.44 -11.36
C MET A 168 2.45 3.71 -10.02
N HIS A 169 3.44 2.86 -9.83
CA HIS A 169 3.65 2.10 -8.62
C HIS A 169 5.15 2.01 -8.32
N LEU A 170 5.55 2.56 -7.17
CA LEU A 170 6.94 2.55 -6.70
C LEU A 170 6.96 1.91 -5.32
N LEU A 171 7.69 0.81 -5.19
CA LEU A 171 7.81 0.04 -3.94
C LEU A 171 9.24 0.14 -3.42
N ARG A 172 9.36 0.44 -2.12
CA ARG A 172 10.61 0.32 -1.37
C ARG A 172 10.47 -0.71 -0.25
N PRO A 173 11.44 -1.64 -0.12
CA PRO A 173 11.47 -2.59 0.99
C PRO A 173 11.60 -1.90 2.35
N ALA A 174 12.32 -0.77 2.43
CA ALA A 174 12.38 0.07 3.62
C ALA A 174 12.20 1.55 3.25
N ALA A 175 11.80 2.36 4.23
CA ALA A 175 11.78 3.82 4.06
C ALA A 175 13.19 4.34 3.72
N GLY A 176 13.32 5.09 2.63
CA GLY A 176 14.62 5.60 2.17
C GLY A 176 15.44 4.66 1.30
N ASP A 177 15.05 3.39 1.16
CA ASP A 177 15.78 2.42 0.31
C ASP A 177 15.64 2.68 -1.19
N GLU A 178 16.43 1.93 -1.97
CA GLU A 178 16.25 1.84 -3.42
C GLU A 178 14.89 1.20 -3.79
N VAL A 179 14.36 1.60 -4.94
CA VAL A 179 13.10 1.07 -5.48
C VAL A 179 13.32 -0.37 -5.95
N SER A 180 12.64 -1.33 -5.31
CA SER A 180 12.73 -2.75 -5.65
C SER A 180 11.76 -3.18 -6.75
N HIS A 181 10.64 -2.45 -6.89
CA HIS A 181 9.66 -2.67 -7.94
C HIS A 181 9.10 -1.35 -8.45
N ARG A 182 8.98 -1.25 -9.78
CA ARG A 182 8.55 -0.05 -10.50
C ARG A 182 7.63 -0.41 -11.66
N MET A 183 6.50 0.28 -11.72
CA MET A 183 5.63 0.40 -12.90
C MET A 183 5.37 1.89 -13.08
N GLY A 184 5.59 2.44 -14.26
CA GLY A 184 5.67 3.90 -14.43
C GLY A 184 6.97 4.50 -13.91
N GLY A 185 6.99 5.81 -13.70
CA GLY A 185 8.17 6.58 -13.30
C GLY A 185 7.84 7.75 -12.36
N GLY A 186 8.87 8.38 -11.79
CA GLY A 186 8.72 9.54 -10.89
C GLY A 186 9.97 9.80 -10.05
N GLU A 187 10.14 11.04 -9.60
CA GLU A 187 11.11 11.37 -8.54
C GLU A 187 10.63 10.77 -7.22
N MET A 188 11.52 10.29 -6.36
CA MET A 188 11.14 9.73 -5.07
C MET A 188 11.17 10.81 -3.95
N PRO A 189 10.12 10.90 -3.12
CA PRO A 189 8.85 10.22 -3.30
C PRO A 189 8.00 10.89 -4.38
N ALA A 190 7.28 10.06 -5.13
CA ALA A 190 6.45 10.53 -6.23
C ALA A 190 5.19 11.20 -5.69
N ILE A 191 4.72 10.77 -4.53
CA ILE A 191 3.60 11.36 -3.80
C ILE A 191 4.14 12.09 -2.59
N ARG A 192 3.78 13.35 -2.42
CA ARG A 192 4.12 14.18 -1.27
C ARG A 192 2.85 14.62 -0.56
N VAL A 193 2.82 14.45 0.76
CA VAL A 193 1.66 14.75 1.60
C VAL A 193 2.02 15.90 2.51
N ALA A 194 1.17 16.91 2.56
CA ALA A 194 1.39 18.08 3.41
C ALA A 194 1.30 17.73 4.90
N GLU A 195 1.95 18.54 5.73
CA GLU A 195 1.97 18.39 7.19
C GLU A 195 0.58 18.31 7.84
N ASP A 196 -0.43 18.91 7.22
CA ASP A 196 -1.81 18.88 7.71
C ASP A 196 -2.55 17.57 7.42
N GLY A 197 -1.98 16.68 6.60
CA GLY A 197 -2.60 15.42 6.18
C GLY A 197 -3.83 15.58 5.28
N LEU A 198 -4.12 16.79 4.80
CA LEU A 198 -5.29 17.12 3.97
C LEU A 198 -4.95 17.39 2.52
N ARG A 199 -3.69 17.73 2.21
CA ARG A 199 -3.25 18.03 0.85
C ARG A 199 -2.19 17.03 0.42
N ALA A 200 -2.27 16.59 -0.83
CA ALA A 200 -1.21 15.79 -1.43
C ALA A 200 -1.03 16.14 -2.90
N THR A 201 0.20 15.98 -3.36
CA THR A 201 0.59 16.14 -4.76
C THR A 201 1.33 14.90 -5.22
N ALA A 202 1.14 14.49 -6.47
CA ALA A 202 1.86 13.40 -7.10
C ALA A 202 2.34 13.81 -8.49
N ALA A 203 3.54 13.38 -8.87
CA ALA A 203 4.09 13.60 -10.20
C ALA A 203 4.90 12.39 -10.64
N GLY A 204 4.79 12.03 -11.91
CA GLY A 204 5.49 10.87 -12.46
C GLY A 204 5.08 10.54 -13.88
N GLU A 205 5.29 9.29 -14.28
CA GLU A 205 4.92 8.74 -15.57
C GLU A 205 3.96 7.56 -15.36
N LEU A 206 2.81 7.59 -16.02
CA LEU A 206 1.84 6.50 -16.05
C LEU A 206 2.18 5.50 -17.14
N GLN A 207 2.09 4.22 -16.79
CA GLN A 207 2.16 3.12 -17.74
C GLN A 207 0.84 2.36 -17.79
N ALA A 208 0.54 1.79 -18.95
CA ALA A 208 -0.59 0.88 -19.09
C ALA A 208 -0.35 -0.37 -18.25
N SER A 209 -1.37 -0.79 -17.50
CA SER A 209 -1.35 -2.05 -16.78
C SER A 209 -1.38 -3.21 -17.79
N ASP A 210 -0.52 -4.20 -17.57
CA ASP A 210 -0.56 -5.50 -18.24
C ASP A 210 -1.65 -6.42 -17.67
N TRP A 211 -2.28 -6.01 -16.57
CA TRP A 211 -3.40 -6.71 -15.92
C TRP A 211 -4.74 -6.16 -16.42
N GLY A 212 -5.33 -6.84 -17.41
CA GLY A 212 -6.64 -6.56 -17.98
C GLY A 212 -6.88 -7.41 -19.22
N GLU A 213 -8.13 -7.71 -19.56
CA GLU A 213 -8.39 -8.32 -20.87
C GLU A 213 -8.07 -7.28 -21.97
N PRO A 214 -7.36 -7.65 -23.05
CA PRO A 214 -6.96 -6.73 -24.11
C PRO A 214 -8.15 -6.06 -24.85
N ASP A 215 -9.38 -6.53 -24.62
CA ASP A 215 -10.63 -5.97 -25.15
C ASP A 215 -11.42 -5.16 -24.09
N ALA A 216 -10.80 -4.85 -22.94
CA ALA A 216 -11.37 -4.02 -21.90
C ALA A 216 -11.73 -2.62 -22.43
N TYR A 217 -12.87 -2.08 -22.02
CA TYR A 217 -13.51 -0.89 -22.59
C TYR A 217 -12.67 0.41 -22.49
N GLY A 218 -11.83 0.72 -23.48
CA GLY A 218 -11.15 2.02 -23.64
C GLY A 218 -9.62 1.93 -23.68
N ASP A 219 -8.97 3.07 -23.97
CA ASP A 219 -7.50 3.17 -24.00
C ASP A 219 -6.97 3.72 -22.66
N PRO A 220 -5.96 3.08 -22.04
CA PRO A 220 -5.33 3.60 -20.83
C PRO A 220 -4.57 4.89 -21.15
N LEU A 221 -4.62 5.88 -20.26
CA LEU A 221 -3.74 7.06 -20.36
C LEU A 221 -2.29 6.69 -20.06
N THR A 222 -1.35 7.19 -20.85
CA THR A 222 0.08 6.93 -20.63
C THR A 222 0.87 8.23 -20.75
N GLY A 223 2.07 8.23 -20.16
CA GLY A 223 2.98 9.38 -20.17
C GLY A 223 2.97 10.17 -18.88
N ASP A 224 3.57 11.36 -18.93
CA ASP A 224 3.76 12.21 -17.76
C ASP A 224 2.42 12.65 -17.17
N PHE A 225 2.35 12.65 -15.83
CA PHE A 225 1.22 13.13 -15.08
C PHE A 225 1.62 14.04 -13.92
N SER A 226 0.70 14.95 -13.59
CA SER A 226 0.71 15.70 -12.34
C SER A 226 -0.68 15.64 -11.70
N LEU A 227 -0.74 15.42 -10.39
CA LEU A 227 -1.97 15.27 -9.64
C LEU A 227 -1.87 16.06 -8.34
N ALA A 228 -2.89 16.85 -8.04
CA ALA A 228 -3.05 17.52 -6.76
C ALA A 228 -4.44 17.24 -6.20
N VAL A 229 -4.51 16.96 -4.91
CA VAL A 229 -5.76 16.74 -4.18
C VAL A 229 -5.80 17.61 -2.92
N HIS A 230 -6.99 18.04 -2.55
CA HIS A 230 -7.24 18.72 -1.30
C HIS A 230 -8.48 18.12 -0.66
N CYS A 231 -8.31 17.35 0.40
CA CYS A 231 -9.42 16.79 1.16
C CYS A 231 -10.18 17.91 1.87
N SER A 232 -11.51 17.81 1.90
CA SER A 232 -12.29 18.58 2.87
C SER A 232 -11.92 18.09 4.27
N ALA A 233 -11.78 19.01 5.23
CA ALA A 233 -11.73 18.61 6.63
C ALA A 233 -13.00 17.80 6.93
N GLY A 234 -12.81 16.54 7.36
CA GLY A 234 -13.90 15.66 7.80
C GLY A 234 -14.54 16.12 9.10
#